data_AF-A0A7S1VBX4-F1
#
_entry.id   AF-A0A7S1VBX4-F1
#
_cell.length_a   1.000
_cell.length_b   1.000
_cell.length_c   1.000
_cell.angle_alpha   90.00
_cell.angle_beta   90.00
_cell.angle_gamma   90.00
#
_symmetry.space_group_name_H-M   'P 1'
#
loop_
_entity.id
_entity.type
_entity.pdbx_description
1 polymer ?
#
loop_
_entity_poly.entity_id
_entity_poly.type
_entity_poly.pdbx_seq_one_letter_code
_entity_poly.pdbx_strand_id
1 'polypeptide(L)'
;EESIVSYYERLDQNLELSIEVLDDFEDEAKEVYQHNPWLTYGLPLHRAREMGFHHKLMDLLDERPFTLDEIVEFLRLLIDQSVLNWPDPHTNWEGFVGCLRKSLKQEMKQYNPVRRRVMPWIDIGALKWKYGPGFKHSSTV
;
A
#
# COMPACT_ATOMS: atom_id res chain seq x y z
N GLU A 1 13.44 19.15 -16.10
CA GLU A 1 13.53 17.96 -15.23
C GLU A 1 12.53 16.88 -15.63
N GLU A 2 11.23 17.21 -15.83
CA GLU A 2 10.18 16.26 -16.28
C GLU A 2 10.53 15.41 -17.53
N SER A 3 11.24 15.97 -18.51
CA SER A 3 11.67 15.22 -19.70
C SER A 3 12.68 14.10 -19.41
N ILE A 4 13.46 14.22 -18.34
CA ILE A 4 14.46 13.22 -17.94
C ILE A 4 13.76 12.12 -17.16
N VAL A 5 12.88 12.49 -16.22
CA VAL A 5 12.05 11.55 -15.44
C VAL A 5 11.24 10.65 -16.38
N SER A 6 10.48 11.24 -17.30
CA SER A 6 9.69 10.47 -18.28
C SER A 6 10.50 9.62 -19.24
N TYR A 7 11.79 9.91 -19.45
CA TYR A 7 12.66 9.06 -20.27
C TYR A 7 13.05 7.79 -19.50
N TYR A 8 13.39 7.91 -18.22
CA TYR A 8 13.74 6.76 -17.39
C TYR A 8 12.51 5.90 -17.05
N GLU A 9 11.33 6.49 -16.81
CA GLU A 9 10.06 5.75 -16.67
C GLU A 9 9.77 4.86 -17.89
N ARG A 10 9.97 5.39 -19.11
CA ARG A 10 9.79 4.63 -20.35
C ARG A 10 10.87 3.58 -20.58
N LEU A 11 12.07 3.78 -20.04
CA LEU A 11 13.18 2.85 -20.17
C LEU A 11 12.98 1.64 -19.24
N ASP A 12 12.47 1.87 -18.03
CA ASP A 12 12.08 0.82 -17.08
C ASP A 12 11.03 -0.12 -17.68
N GLN A 13 10.01 0.42 -18.37
CA GLN A 13 9.03 -0.38 -19.12
C GLN A 13 9.64 -1.33 -20.19
N ASN A 14 10.87 -1.05 -20.65
CA ASN A 14 11.54 -1.79 -21.74
C ASN A 14 12.67 -2.71 -21.27
N LEU A 15 13.13 -2.61 -20.02
CA LEU A 15 14.20 -3.44 -19.47
C LEU A 15 13.61 -4.41 -18.45
N GLU A 16 13.88 -5.71 -18.59
CA GLU A 16 13.62 -6.73 -17.54
C GLU A 16 14.50 -6.53 -16.27
N LEU A 17 15.06 -5.33 -16.08
CA LEU A 17 15.79 -4.89 -14.90
C LEU A 17 14.79 -4.14 -14.00
N SER A 18 14.57 -4.64 -12.80
CA SER A 18 13.69 -4.04 -11.80
C SER A 18 14.31 -2.78 -11.19
N ILE A 19 14.43 -1.68 -11.94
CA ILE A 19 15.02 -0.42 -11.48
C ILE A 19 13.91 0.63 -11.40
N GLU A 20 13.34 0.74 -10.21
CA GLU A 20 12.34 1.76 -9.89
C GLU A 20 13.01 3.11 -9.57
N VAL A 21 12.48 4.19 -10.15
CA VAL A 21 12.87 5.56 -9.81
C VAL A 21 11.89 6.08 -8.76
N LEU A 22 12.37 6.24 -7.54
CA LEU A 22 11.57 6.76 -6.42
C LEU A 22 11.76 8.27 -6.29
N ASP A 23 10.67 8.97 -5.96
CA ASP A 23 10.72 10.37 -5.57
C ASP A 23 11.13 10.51 -4.10
N ASP A 24 11.13 11.75 -3.58
CA ASP A 24 11.37 11.95 -2.16
C ASP A 24 10.26 11.34 -1.29
N PHE A 25 10.60 11.03 -0.04
CA PHE A 25 9.71 10.36 0.89
C PHE A 25 8.34 11.04 1.07
N GLU A 26 8.25 12.37 1.00
CA GLU A 26 6.98 13.08 1.20
C GLU A 26 6.10 13.05 -0.05
N ASP A 27 6.69 13.28 -1.21
CA ASP A 27 5.97 13.30 -2.48
C ASP A 27 5.51 11.89 -2.88
N GLU A 28 6.39 10.91 -2.77
CA GLU A 28 6.08 9.48 -2.93
C GLU A 28 4.89 9.04 -2.05
N ALA A 29 4.90 9.47 -0.78
CA ALA A 29 3.81 9.15 0.13
C ALA A 29 2.47 9.78 -0.26
N LYS A 30 2.47 10.95 -0.93
CA LYS A 30 1.25 11.60 -1.41
C LYS A 30 0.64 10.83 -2.57
N GLU A 31 1.47 10.33 -3.49
CA GLU A 31 1.02 9.50 -4.62
C GLU A 31 0.42 8.19 -4.12
N VAL A 32 1.13 7.48 -3.23
CA VAL A 32 0.59 6.28 -2.58
C VAL A 32 -0.70 6.58 -1.83
N TYR A 33 -0.82 7.73 -1.15
CA TYR A 33 -2.04 8.11 -0.44
C TYR A 33 -3.22 8.40 -1.38
N GLN A 34 -2.98 8.95 -2.58
CA GLN A 34 -4.01 9.19 -3.58
C GLN A 34 -4.68 7.89 -4.02
N HIS A 35 -3.89 6.83 -4.23
CA HIS A 35 -4.38 5.55 -4.70
C HIS A 35 -4.78 4.59 -3.58
N ASN A 36 -4.03 4.58 -2.48
CA ASN A 36 -4.19 3.65 -1.36
C ASN A 36 -4.20 4.41 -0.01
N PRO A 37 -5.21 5.28 0.26
CA PRO A 37 -5.26 6.15 1.46
C PRO A 37 -5.39 5.39 2.78
N TRP A 38 -5.61 4.08 2.72
CA TRP A 38 -5.64 3.17 3.86
C TRP A 38 -4.25 2.78 4.34
N LEU A 39 -3.21 2.96 3.51
CA LEU A 39 -1.82 2.69 3.86
C LEU A 39 -1.15 3.95 4.43
N THR A 40 -0.47 3.81 5.56
CA THR A 40 0.53 4.76 6.00
C THR A 40 1.85 4.40 5.33
N TYR A 41 2.22 5.14 4.28
CA TYR A 41 3.55 5.02 3.66
C TYR A 41 4.61 5.52 4.64
N GLY A 42 5.21 4.58 5.38
CA GLY A 42 6.18 4.85 6.44
C GLY A 42 7.62 4.80 5.92
N LEU A 43 8.52 5.49 6.62
CA LEU A 43 9.94 5.55 6.25
C LEU A 43 10.60 4.16 6.08
N PRO A 44 10.29 3.12 6.88
CA PRO A 44 10.87 1.78 6.65
C PRO A 44 10.51 1.18 5.29
N LEU A 45 9.30 1.43 4.78
CA LEU A 45 8.85 0.93 3.48
C LEU A 45 9.61 1.64 2.35
N HIS A 46 9.73 2.96 2.45
CA HIS A 46 10.50 3.77 1.51
C HIS A 46 11.98 3.33 1.46
N ARG A 47 12.61 3.18 2.63
CA ARG A 47 14.00 2.70 2.71
C ARG A 47 14.17 1.28 2.15
N ALA A 48 13.18 0.42 2.31
CA ALA A 48 13.23 -0.91 1.70
C ALA A 48 13.26 -0.82 0.17
N ARG A 49 12.39 0.02 -0.44
CA ARG A 49 12.40 0.25 -1.90
C ARG A 49 13.72 0.87 -2.37
N GLU A 50 14.24 1.90 -1.68
CA GLU A 50 15.56 2.49 -1.99
C GLU A 50 16.72 1.48 -1.93
N MET A 51 16.65 0.48 -1.03
CA MET A 51 17.66 -0.58 -0.90
C MET A 51 17.51 -1.69 -1.95
N GLY A 52 16.58 -1.54 -2.90
CA GLY A 52 16.34 -2.50 -3.98
C GLY A 52 15.41 -3.65 -3.59
N PHE A 53 14.61 -3.51 -2.52
CA PHE A 53 13.50 -4.44 -2.32
C PHE A 53 12.44 -4.21 -3.39
N HIS A 54 12.43 -5.10 -4.38
CA HIS A 54 11.49 -5.04 -5.49
C HIS A 54 10.45 -6.13 -5.37
N HIS A 55 9.18 -5.74 -5.45
CA HIS A 55 8.04 -6.64 -5.49
C HIS A 55 6.95 -5.96 -6.30
N LYS A 56 6.29 -6.69 -7.21
CA LYS A 56 5.26 -6.13 -8.12
C LYS A 56 4.19 -5.27 -7.44
N LEU A 57 3.82 -5.60 -6.21
CA LEU A 57 2.85 -4.80 -5.45
C LEU A 57 3.41 -3.44 -5.03
N MET A 58 4.72 -3.28 -4.83
CA MET A 58 5.35 -2.00 -4.52
C MET A 58 5.21 -1.04 -5.69
N ASP A 59 5.50 -1.50 -6.91
CA ASP A 59 5.33 -0.73 -8.15
C ASP A 59 3.87 -0.30 -8.38
N LEU A 60 2.91 -1.07 -7.88
CA LEU A 60 1.48 -0.75 -8.03
C LEU A 60 0.96 0.24 -6.96
N LEU A 61 1.74 0.56 -5.91
CA LEU A 61 1.25 1.29 -4.73
C LEU A 61 0.80 2.72 -5.06
N ASP A 62 1.56 3.40 -5.90
CA ASP A 62 1.41 4.78 -6.37
C ASP A 62 0.72 4.84 -7.74
N GLU A 63 0.70 3.75 -8.52
CA GLU A 63 0.01 3.72 -9.82
C GLU A 63 -1.53 3.60 -9.71
N ARG A 64 -2.03 2.72 -8.82
CA ARG A 64 -3.47 2.43 -8.78
C ARG A 64 -3.98 1.91 -7.42
N PRO A 65 -5.30 2.00 -7.17
CA PRO A 65 -5.88 1.32 -6.03
C PRO A 65 -5.68 -0.18 -6.13
N PHE A 66 -5.33 -0.80 -4.99
CA PHE A 66 -5.27 -2.26 -4.90
C PHE A 66 -6.66 -2.88 -4.94
N THR A 67 -6.70 -4.12 -5.42
CA THR A 67 -7.84 -5.02 -5.22
C THR A 67 -7.81 -5.62 -3.81
N LEU A 68 -8.91 -6.25 -3.39
CA LEU A 68 -8.96 -6.91 -2.07
C LEU A 68 -7.92 -8.01 -1.92
N ASP A 69 -7.68 -8.79 -2.97
CA ASP A 69 -6.71 -9.88 -2.94
C ASP A 69 -5.27 -9.35 -2.84
N GLU A 70 -4.98 -8.27 -3.56
CA GLU A 70 -3.69 -7.57 -3.48
C GLU A 70 -3.46 -6.94 -2.11
N ILE A 71 -4.51 -6.44 -1.44
CA ILE A 71 -4.41 -5.97 -0.06
C ILE A 71 -4.00 -7.13 0.86
N VAL A 72 -4.61 -8.31 0.73
CA VAL A 72 -4.26 -9.48 1.54
C VAL A 72 -2.79 -9.87 1.32
N GLU A 73 -2.35 -9.95 0.07
CA GLU A 73 -0.97 -10.31 -0.26
C GLU A 73 0.02 -9.21 0.20
N PHE A 74 -0.35 -7.93 0.10
CA PHE A 74 0.47 -6.84 0.60
C PHE A 74 0.61 -6.86 2.12
N LEU A 75 -0.48 -7.13 2.86
CA LEU A 75 -0.44 -7.25 4.31
C LEU A 75 0.43 -8.42 4.77
N ARG A 76 0.48 -9.49 3.98
CA ARG A 76 1.37 -10.64 4.20
C ARG A 76 2.85 -10.26 4.11
N LEU A 77 3.19 -9.34 3.21
CA LEU A 77 4.54 -8.80 3.06
C LEU A 77 4.87 -7.80 4.17
N LEU A 78 3.93 -6.90 4.49
CA LEU A 78 4.18 -5.78 5.39
C LEU A 78 4.15 -6.15 6.88
N ILE A 79 3.22 -7.03 7.27
CA ILE A 79 2.96 -7.33 8.68
C ILE A 79 3.47 -8.72 9.02
N ASP A 80 2.83 -9.77 8.49
CA ASP A 80 3.20 -11.15 8.81
C ASP A 80 2.56 -12.17 7.85
N GLN A 81 3.21 -13.32 7.69
CA GLN A 81 2.73 -14.47 6.94
C GLN A 81 1.43 -15.07 7.50
N SER A 82 1.10 -14.86 8.79
CA SER A 82 -0.13 -15.38 9.40
C SER A 82 -1.42 -14.84 8.79
N VAL A 83 -1.34 -13.77 7.98
CA VAL A 83 -2.46 -13.20 7.21
C VAL A 83 -3.15 -14.25 6.33
N LEU A 84 -2.40 -15.24 5.80
CA LEU A 84 -2.98 -16.33 5.00
C LEU A 84 -4.00 -17.20 5.77
N ASN A 85 -3.95 -17.20 7.09
CA ASN A 85 -4.88 -17.94 7.94
C ASN A 85 -6.08 -17.09 8.37
N TRP A 86 -6.16 -15.82 7.95
CA TRP A 86 -7.26 -14.95 8.31
C TRP A 86 -8.52 -15.28 7.47
N PRO A 87 -9.71 -14.92 7.96
CA PRO A 87 -10.91 -15.04 7.16
C PRO A 87 -10.79 -14.26 5.86
N ASP A 88 -11.26 -14.84 4.75
CA ASP A 88 -11.29 -14.19 3.44
C ASP A 88 -12.16 -12.91 3.51
N PRO A 89 -11.62 -11.74 3.13
CA PRO A 89 -12.35 -10.47 3.19
C PRO A 89 -13.59 -10.43 2.31
N HIS A 90 -13.66 -11.21 1.21
CA HIS A 90 -14.83 -11.27 0.33
C HIS A 90 -16.03 -11.95 0.99
N THR A 91 -15.77 -12.93 1.86
CA THR A 91 -16.83 -13.72 2.52
C THR A 91 -17.06 -13.30 3.97
N ASN A 92 -16.02 -12.84 4.67
CA ASN A 92 -16.06 -12.47 6.08
C ASN A 92 -15.20 -11.24 6.39
N TRP A 93 -15.68 -10.08 5.93
CA TRP A 93 -15.04 -8.79 6.15
C TRP A 93 -14.77 -8.45 7.61
N GLU A 94 -15.75 -8.62 8.50
CA GLU A 94 -15.57 -8.25 9.91
C GLU A 94 -14.58 -9.17 10.64
N GLY A 95 -14.54 -10.46 10.25
CA GLY A 95 -13.51 -11.40 10.71
C GLY A 95 -12.12 -10.97 10.27
N PHE A 96 -11.95 -10.65 8.98
CA PHE A 96 -10.70 -10.14 8.42
C PHE A 96 -10.22 -8.88 9.14
N VAL A 97 -11.08 -7.85 9.26
CA VAL A 97 -10.73 -6.59 9.96
C VAL A 97 -10.47 -6.83 11.45
N GLY A 98 -11.16 -7.80 12.06
CA GLY A 98 -10.91 -8.23 13.43
C GLY A 98 -9.49 -8.74 13.64
N CYS A 99 -9.00 -9.61 12.73
CA CYS A 99 -7.63 -10.11 12.75
C CYS A 99 -6.61 -9.00 12.46
N LEU A 100 -6.86 -8.17 11.44
CA LEU A 100 -6.02 -7.02 11.10
C LEU A 100 -5.83 -6.08 12.30
N ARG A 101 -6.93 -5.74 12.99
CA ARG A 101 -6.88 -4.88 14.18
C ARG A 101 -6.05 -5.50 15.32
N LYS A 102 -6.09 -6.82 15.49
CA LYS A 102 -5.30 -7.51 16.52
C LYS A 102 -3.82 -7.46 16.19
N SER A 103 -3.47 -7.73 14.94
CA SER A 103 -2.08 -7.73 14.46
C SER A 103 -1.46 -6.32 14.53
N LEU A 104 -2.17 -5.29 14.06
CA LEU A 104 -1.70 -3.89 14.14
C LEU A 104 -1.47 -3.35 15.56
N LYS A 105 -2.02 -3.99 16.60
CA LYS A 105 -1.74 -3.60 18.00
C LYS A 105 -0.34 -4.04 18.47
N GLN A 106 0.23 -5.04 17.82
CA GLN A 106 1.56 -5.57 18.13
C GLN A 106 2.65 -4.79 17.37
N GLU A 107 2.27 -4.15 16.27
CA GLU A 107 3.17 -3.37 15.43
C GLU A 107 3.51 -1.98 15.99
N MET A 108 4.73 -1.55 15.73
CA MET A 108 5.12 -0.15 15.96
C MET A 108 4.43 0.76 14.94
N LYS A 109 3.90 1.89 15.44
CA LYS A 109 3.31 2.92 14.60
C LYS A 109 4.38 3.65 13.80
N GLN A 110 4.01 4.13 12.62
CA GLN A 110 4.87 4.83 11.67
C GLN A 110 4.47 6.29 11.55
N TYR A 111 5.44 7.15 11.24
CA TYR A 111 5.14 8.52 10.86
C TYR A 111 4.49 8.55 9.47
N ASN A 112 3.31 9.15 9.37
CA ASN A 112 2.63 9.39 8.11
C ASN A 112 2.95 10.83 7.64
N PRO A 113 3.72 11.02 6.55
CA PRO A 113 4.13 12.36 6.10
C PRO A 113 2.96 13.18 5.55
N VAL A 114 1.98 12.54 4.91
CA VAL A 114 0.78 13.20 4.37
C VAL A 114 -0.09 13.77 5.48
N ARG A 115 -0.31 13.01 6.56
CA ARG A 115 -1.12 13.41 7.73
C ARG A 115 -0.31 14.08 8.85
N ARG A 116 1.01 14.13 8.70
CA ARG A 116 1.98 14.72 9.64
C ARG A 116 1.82 14.25 11.09
N ARG A 117 1.59 12.94 11.27
CA ARG A 117 1.41 12.33 12.60
C ARG A 117 1.75 10.85 12.60
N VAL A 118 2.05 10.31 13.79
CA VAL A 118 2.33 8.88 13.97
C VAL A 118 1.01 8.09 13.95
N MET A 119 0.93 7.10 13.06
CA MET A 119 -0.26 6.28 12.80
C MET A 119 0.11 4.80 12.67
N PRO A 120 -0.84 3.87 12.88
CA PRO A 120 -0.63 2.49 12.48
C PRO A 120 -0.30 2.38 10.99
N TRP A 121 0.35 1.27 10.59
CA TRP A 121 0.61 0.96 9.18
C TRP A 121 -0.65 1.03 8.32
N ILE A 122 -1.79 0.58 8.86
CA ILE A 122 -3.06 0.55 8.15
C ILE A 122 -4.11 1.38 8.89
N ASP A 123 -4.70 2.36 8.21
CA ASP A 123 -5.89 3.07 8.64
C ASP A 123 -7.14 2.22 8.33
N ILE A 124 -7.59 1.47 9.34
CA ILE A 124 -8.78 0.61 9.24
C ILE A 124 -10.03 1.40 8.84
N GLY A 125 -10.15 2.68 9.25
CA GLY A 125 -11.30 3.51 8.91
C GLY A 125 -11.33 3.79 7.41
N ALA A 126 -10.19 4.23 6.86
CA ALA A 126 -10.04 4.43 5.42
C ALA A 126 -10.19 3.14 4.61
N LEU A 127 -9.66 2.02 5.13
CA LEU A 127 -9.81 0.70 4.50
C LEU A 127 -11.28 0.27 4.42
N LYS A 128 -12.02 0.38 5.54
CA LYS A 128 -13.46 0.09 5.58
C LYS A 128 -14.26 1.02 4.69
N TRP A 129 -13.92 2.31 4.65
CA TRP A 129 -14.60 3.27 3.78
C TRP A 129 -14.43 2.92 2.30
N LYS A 130 -13.23 2.51 1.88
CA LYS A 130 -12.94 2.22 0.46
C LYS A 130 -13.41 0.83 0.01
N TYR A 131 -13.30 -0.19 0.87
CA TYR A 131 -13.51 -1.60 0.49
C TYR A 131 -14.57 -2.34 1.30
N GLY A 132 -15.13 -1.74 2.35
CA GLY A 132 -16.07 -2.41 3.23
C GLY A 132 -17.41 -2.73 2.55
N PRO A 133 -18.05 -3.87 2.90
CA PRO A 133 -19.36 -4.25 2.39
C PRO A 133 -20.41 -3.23 2.87
N GLY A 134 -20.88 -2.39 1.95
CA GLY A 134 -21.81 -1.30 2.23
C GLY A 134 -21.52 -0.03 1.44
N PHE A 135 -20.29 0.14 0.94
CA PHE A 135 -19.95 1.22 0.02
C PHE A 135 -20.01 0.70 -1.42
N LYS A 136 -21.13 0.94 -2.10
CA LYS A 136 -21.24 0.68 -3.55
C LYS A 136 -20.30 1.64 -4.28
N HIS A 137 -19.12 1.18 -4.69
CA HIS A 137 -18.47 1.82 -5.84
C HIS A 137 -19.39 1.55 -7.03
N SER A 138 -20.01 2.61 -7.55
CA SER A 138 -20.50 2.61 -8.91
C SER A 138 -19.28 2.38 -9.81
N SER A 139 -18.99 1.12 -10.11
CA SER A 139 -18.04 0.77 -11.16
C SER A 139 -18.59 1.34 -12.46
N THR A 140 -18.04 2.48 -12.85
CA THR A 140 -18.13 2.98 -14.22
C THR A 140 -16.87 2.50 -14.90
N VAL A 141 -16.95 1.31 -15.52
CA VAL A 141 -16.37 1.01 -16.83
C VAL A 141 -17.29 -0.02 -17.48
#